data_AF-A0A502HVW7-F1
#
_entry.id   AF-A0A502HVW7-F1
#
_cell.length_a   1.000
_cell.length_b   1.000
_cell.length_c   1.000
_cell.angle_alpha   90.00
_cell.angle_beta   90.00
_cell.angle_gamma   90.00
#
_symmetry.space_group_name_H-M   'P 1'
#
loop_
_entity.id
_entity.type
_entity.pdbx_description
1 polymer ?
#
loop_
_entity_poly.entity_id
_entity_poly.type
_entity_poly.pdbx_seq_one_letter_code
_entity_poly.pdbx_strand_id
1 'polypeptide(L)'
;MENFEISQRDAGMHIEGFPDAVKVVRIDNPDAVRVSDLALHKKDLEFADSCLEAINIVPEEPNVLREALWRSAIIHFLKCFGNSKARFRLTTDEVLRGEPSEAMEAFKYFKSLRDKHLVHDENSYAQSIPGAVLNNGCKDYKIEKIVCFSAASVTLEQGSYGNLKLLIGRALLWVIQEFDQLCESLTEELEKETYAELMARADMTYKVPTLDELHKNRR
;
A
#
# COMPACT_ATOMS: atom_id res chain seq x y z
N MET A 1 0.74 -9.12 -14.61
CA MET A 1 2.11 -8.56 -14.46
C MET A 1 3.05 -9.61 -13.89
N GLU A 2 3.96 -10.10 -14.71
CA GLU A 2 5.02 -11.03 -14.32
C GLU A 2 6.16 -10.24 -13.65
N ASN A 3 6.73 -10.80 -12.58
CA ASN A 3 7.94 -10.26 -11.96
C ASN A 3 9.12 -11.09 -12.43
N PHE A 4 10.10 -10.45 -13.03
CA PHE A 4 11.34 -11.10 -13.46
C PHE A 4 12.46 -10.84 -12.45
N GLU A 5 13.35 -11.81 -12.30
CA GLU A 5 14.57 -11.62 -11.51
C GLU A 5 15.52 -10.70 -12.29
N ILE A 6 16.03 -9.65 -11.63
CA ILE A 6 16.91 -8.66 -12.23
C ILE A 6 18.23 -8.66 -11.47
N SER A 7 19.34 -8.82 -12.20
CA SER A 7 20.70 -8.76 -11.66
C SER A 7 21.52 -7.67 -12.37
N GLN A 8 22.44 -7.03 -11.63
CA GLN A 8 23.41 -6.11 -12.22
C GLN A 8 24.62 -6.93 -12.69
N ARG A 9 24.98 -6.87 -13.98
CA ARG A 9 26.18 -7.49 -14.56
C ARG A 9 27.09 -6.39 -15.17
N ASP A 10 28.31 -6.74 -15.57
CA ASP A 10 29.28 -5.78 -16.13
C ASP A 10 28.76 -5.04 -17.39
N ALA A 11 27.81 -5.65 -18.11
CA ALA A 11 27.16 -5.09 -19.30
C ALA A 11 25.85 -4.33 -19.02
N GLY A 12 25.47 -4.13 -17.75
CA GLY A 12 24.23 -3.46 -17.35
C GLY A 12 23.25 -4.37 -16.60
N MET A 13 21.97 -3.99 -16.57
CA MET A 13 20.93 -4.83 -15.95
C MET A 13 20.59 -6.03 -16.84
N HIS A 14 20.63 -7.22 -16.25
CA HIS A 14 20.21 -8.47 -16.87
C HIS A 14 18.90 -8.95 -16.25
N ILE A 15 17.93 -9.31 -17.09
CA ILE A 15 16.61 -9.77 -16.69
C ILE A 15 16.49 -11.25 -17.05
N GLU A 16 16.31 -12.11 -16.05
CA GLU A 16 16.11 -13.54 -16.25
C GLU A 16 14.77 -13.80 -16.97
N GLY A 17 14.72 -14.82 -17.84
CA GLY A 17 13.54 -15.16 -18.63
C GLY A 17 13.56 -14.67 -20.08
N PHE A 18 14.56 -13.86 -20.47
CA PHE A 18 14.75 -13.37 -21.83
C PHE A 18 16.13 -13.77 -22.37
N PRO A 19 16.32 -15.02 -22.85
CA PRO A 19 17.64 -15.54 -23.21
C PRO A 19 18.30 -14.78 -24.37
N ASP A 20 17.48 -14.22 -25.26
CA ASP A 20 17.94 -13.46 -26.44
C ASP A 20 17.99 -11.94 -26.18
N ALA A 21 17.70 -11.47 -24.96
CA ALA A 21 17.77 -10.06 -24.64
C ALA A 21 19.23 -9.57 -24.60
N VAL A 22 19.54 -8.60 -25.46
CA VAL A 22 20.89 -8.04 -25.57
C VAL A 22 21.09 -6.75 -24.77
N LYS A 23 20.00 -6.05 -24.42
CA LYS A 23 20.04 -4.75 -23.73
C LYS A 23 18.68 -4.41 -23.11
N VAL A 24 18.69 -3.70 -21.99
CA VAL A 24 17.49 -3.09 -21.39
C VAL A 24 17.61 -1.58 -21.47
N VAL A 25 16.78 -0.96 -22.30
CA VAL A 25 16.86 0.48 -22.58
C VAL A 25 15.93 1.28 -21.68
N ARG A 26 16.35 2.49 -21.33
CA ARG A 26 15.51 3.44 -20.60
C ARG A 26 14.45 4.04 -21.51
N ILE A 27 13.23 4.23 -20.97
CA ILE A 27 12.12 4.90 -21.65
C ILE A 27 11.86 6.21 -20.90
N ASP A 28 12.08 7.33 -21.57
CA ASP A 28 11.99 8.68 -20.98
C ASP A 28 10.79 9.45 -21.57
N ASN A 29 9.58 9.04 -21.23
CA ASN A 29 8.36 9.76 -21.59
C ASN A 29 7.34 9.76 -20.41
N PRO A 30 6.31 10.63 -20.46
CA PRO A 30 5.32 10.70 -19.39
C PRO A 30 4.59 9.38 -19.11
N ASP A 31 4.38 8.56 -20.12
CA ASP A 31 3.71 7.27 -20.00
C ASP A 31 4.56 6.24 -19.24
N ALA A 32 5.86 6.20 -19.47
CA ALA A 32 6.79 5.37 -18.70
C ALA A 32 6.80 5.74 -17.20
N VAL A 33 6.66 7.03 -16.87
CA VAL A 33 6.49 7.49 -15.48
C VAL A 33 5.19 6.96 -14.89
N ARG A 34 4.10 6.97 -15.67
CA ARG A 34 2.81 6.44 -15.24
C ARG A 34 2.82 4.91 -15.07
N VAL A 35 3.51 4.17 -15.95
CA VAL A 35 3.77 2.72 -15.77
C VAL A 35 4.50 2.46 -14.45
N SER A 36 5.57 3.22 -14.17
CA SER A 36 6.29 3.11 -12.91
C SER A 36 5.39 3.37 -11.70
N ASP A 37 4.47 4.33 -11.79
CA ASP A 37 3.53 4.64 -10.71
C ASP A 37 2.52 3.54 -10.48
N LEU A 38 1.96 2.99 -11.55
CA LEU A 38 1.04 1.85 -11.50
C LEU A 38 1.72 0.63 -10.88
N ALA A 39 2.97 0.33 -11.24
CA ALA A 39 3.74 -0.75 -10.62
C ALA A 39 3.93 -0.56 -9.10
N LEU A 40 4.18 0.68 -8.65
CA LEU A 40 4.30 1.00 -7.23
C LEU A 40 2.95 0.86 -6.49
N HIS A 41 1.84 1.26 -7.11
CA HIS A 41 0.51 1.05 -6.55
C HIS A 41 0.17 -0.43 -6.45
N LYS A 42 0.44 -1.20 -7.51
CA LYS A 42 0.26 -2.66 -7.53
C LYS A 42 1.00 -3.32 -6.37
N LYS A 43 2.28 -2.99 -6.16
CA LYS A 43 3.07 -3.52 -5.06
C LYS A 43 2.47 -3.24 -3.68
N ASP A 44 1.97 -2.02 -3.46
CA ASP A 44 1.31 -1.67 -2.19
C ASP A 44 -0.03 -2.42 -2.02
N LEU A 45 -0.81 -2.58 -3.09
CA LEU A 45 -2.08 -3.32 -3.06
C LEU A 45 -1.88 -4.82 -2.84
N GLU A 46 -0.89 -5.44 -3.49
CA GLU A 46 -0.52 -6.84 -3.27
C GLU A 46 -0.02 -7.09 -1.84
N PHE A 47 0.75 -6.15 -1.29
CA PHE A 47 1.16 -6.22 0.11
C PHE A 47 -0.04 -6.10 1.06
N ALA A 48 -0.97 -5.18 0.79
CA ALA A 48 -2.18 -5.04 1.57
C ALA A 48 -3.04 -6.32 1.53
N ASP A 49 -3.17 -6.92 0.35
CA ASP A 49 -3.87 -8.19 0.15
C ASP A 49 -3.21 -9.34 0.92
N SER A 50 -1.88 -9.43 0.83
CA SER A 50 -1.08 -10.42 1.56
C SER A 50 -1.22 -10.29 3.07
N CYS A 51 -1.35 -9.06 3.58
CA CYS A 51 -1.62 -8.82 4.99
C CYS A 51 -3.00 -9.37 5.40
N LEU A 52 -4.04 -9.22 4.56
CA LEU A 52 -5.36 -9.79 4.84
C LEU A 52 -5.34 -11.32 4.82
N GLU A 53 -4.67 -11.92 3.84
CA GLU A 53 -4.52 -13.38 3.80
C GLU A 53 -3.75 -13.90 5.03
N ALA A 54 -2.72 -13.17 5.45
CA ALA A 54 -1.94 -13.51 6.62
C ALA A 54 -2.77 -13.50 7.92
N ILE A 55 -3.81 -12.67 8.04
CA ILE A 55 -4.69 -12.65 9.21
C ILE A 55 -5.39 -14.00 9.39
N ASN A 56 -5.75 -14.69 8.30
CA ASN A 56 -6.50 -15.95 8.37
C ASN A 56 -5.64 -17.15 8.75
N ILE A 57 -4.32 -17.06 8.58
CA ILE A 57 -3.37 -18.14 8.92
C ILE A 57 -2.73 -17.94 10.30
N VAL A 58 -2.85 -16.73 10.87
CA VAL A 58 -2.33 -16.42 12.20
C VAL A 58 -3.34 -16.88 13.27
N PRO A 59 -2.89 -17.60 14.32
CA PRO A 59 -3.77 -17.98 15.43
C PRO A 59 -4.41 -16.76 16.08
N GLU A 60 -5.61 -16.94 16.65
CA GLU A 60 -6.35 -15.84 17.29
C GLU A 60 -5.54 -15.13 18.39
N GLU A 61 -4.63 -15.86 19.04
CA GLU A 61 -3.68 -15.35 20.01
C GLU A 61 -2.22 -15.47 19.51
N PRO A 62 -1.40 -14.41 19.61
CA PRO A 62 -1.69 -13.11 20.22
C PRO A 62 -2.36 -12.12 19.25
N ASN A 63 -3.46 -11.49 19.70
CA ASN A 63 -4.26 -10.52 18.91
C ASN A 63 -3.42 -9.39 18.26
N VAL A 64 -2.31 -9.00 18.89
CA VAL A 64 -1.39 -7.96 18.39
C VAL A 64 -0.91 -8.21 16.95
N LEU A 65 -0.70 -9.47 16.56
CA LEU A 65 -0.22 -9.80 15.21
C LEU A 65 -1.32 -9.57 14.17
N ARG A 66 -2.55 -10.01 14.46
CA ARG A 66 -3.72 -9.79 13.58
C ARG A 66 -4.02 -8.31 13.44
N GLU A 67 -3.96 -7.55 14.54
CA GLU A 67 -4.12 -6.09 14.52
C GLU A 67 -3.01 -5.40 13.73
N ALA A 68 -1.75 -5.82 13.85
CA ALA A 68 -0.65 -5.25 13.08
C ALA A 68 -0.83 -5.47 11.57
N LEU A 69 -1.24 -6.68 11.17
CA LEU A 69 -1.54 -7.02 9.78
C LEU A 69 -2.74 -6.22 9.25
N TRP A 70 -3.82 -6.12 10.04
CA TRP A 70 -5.01 -5.36 9.70
C TRP A 70 -4.71 -3.88 9.44
N ARG A 71 -3.96 -3.25 10.34
CA ARG A 71 -3.53 -1.85 10.20
C ARG A 71 -2.62 -1.68 8.99
N SER A 72 -1.70 -2.61 8.76
CA SER A 72 -0.79 -2.58 7.61
C SER A 72 -1.55 -2.65 6.28
N ALA A 73 -2.57 -3.52 6.20
CA ALA A 73 -3.43 -3.62 5.02
C ALA A 73 -4.15 -2.29 4.72
N ILE A 74 -4.79 -1.68 5.73
CA ILE A 74 -5.49 -0.40 5.59
C ILE A 74 -4.54 0.72 5.16
N ILE A 75 -3.37 0.81 5.79
CA ILE A 75 -2.38 1.86 5.50
C ILE A 75 -1.88 1.72 4.06
N HIS A 76 -1.46 0.53 3.63
CA HIS A 76 -0.93 0.34 2.27
C HIS A 76 -2.01 0.51 1.19
N PHE A 77 -3.23 0.04 1.43
CA PHE A 77 -4.36 0.30 0.54
C PHE A 77 -4.59 1.81 0.36
N LEU A 78 -4.79 2.55 1.46
CA LEU A 78 -5.11 3.98 1.40
C LEU A 78 -3.93 4.86 0.98
N LYS A 79 -2.68 4.39 1.12
CA LYS A 79 -1.48 5.05 0.58
C LYS A 79 -1.55 5.19 -0.94
N CYS A 80 -2.28 4.33 -1.64
CA CYS A 80 -2.48 4.43 -3.09
C CYS A 80 -3.41 5.62 -3.47
N PHE A 81 -4.32 5.97 -2.56
CA PHE A 81 -5.28 7.08 -2.69
C PHE A 81 -4.85 8.33 -1.92
N GLY A 82 -3.64 8.34 -1.34
CA GLY A 82 -3.07 9.48 -0.63
C GLY A 82 -2.28 10.40 -1.56
N ASN A 83 -2.07 11.65 -1.14
CA ASN A 83 -1.20 12.56 -1.87
C ASN A 83 0.26 12.11 -1.73
N SER A 84 0.99 12.03 -2.84
CA SER A 84 2.41 11.71 -2.88
C SER A 84 3.12 12.61 -3.88
N LYS A 85 4.35 13.02 -3.57
CA LYS A 85 5.25 13.67 -4.55
C LYS A 85 6.01 12.66 -5.41
N ALA A 86 6.02 11.40 -4.99
CA ALA A 86 6.79 10.34 -5.62
C ALA A 86 5.99 9.51 -6.64
N ARG A 87 4.67 9.66 -6.70
CA ARG A 87 3.77 9.01 -7.65
C ARG A 87 2.43 9.72 -7.75
N PHE A 88 1.72 9.55 -8.87
CA PHE A 88 0.34 10.02 -8.96
C PHE A 88 -0.57 9.28 -7.96
N ARG A 89 -1.72 9.89 -7.65
CA ARG A 89 -2.72 9.36 -6.71
C ARG A 89 -3.84 8.65 -7.47
N LEU A 90 -4.22 7.44 -7.04
CA LEU A 90 -5.43 6.80 -7.55
C LEU A 90 -6.68 7.62 -7.18
N THR A 91 -7.64 7.73 -8.08
CA THR A 91 -8.93 8.37 -7.78
C THR A 91 -10.00 7.31 -7.56
N THR A 92 -10.86 7.53 -6.56
CA THR A 92 -11.98 6.63 -6.29
C THR A 92 -12.97 6.58 -7.45
N ASP A 93 -13.14 7.69 -8.17
CA ASP A 93 -14.11 7.81 -9.26
C ASP A 93 -13.70 6.99 -10.49
N GLU A 94 -12.39 6.80 -10.71
CA GLU A 94 -11.87 5.91 -11.74
C GLU A 94 -11.89 4.45 -11.27
N VAL A 95 -11.33 4.19 -10.09
CA VAL A 95 -11.16 2.83 -9.58
C VAL A 95 -12.49 2.13 -9.28
N LEU A 96 -13.46 2.85 -8.71
CA LEU A 96 -14.77 2.32 -8.32
C LEU A 96 -15.85 2.60 -9.37
N ARG A 97 -15.46 2.99 -10.59
CA ARG A 97 -16.42 3.22 -11.68
C ARG A 97 -17.21 1.94 -11.95
N GLY A 98 -18.54 2.05 -11.88
CA GLY A 98 -19.46 0.94 -12.11
C GLY A 98 -19.71 0.04 -10.89
N GLU A 99 -19.04 0.30 -9.77
CA GLU A 99 -19.30 -0.40 -8.51
C GLU A 99 -20.56 0.12 -7.80
N PRO A 100 -21.20 -0.67 -6.93
CA PRO A 100 -22.33 -0.22 -6.13
C PRO A 100 -21.94 0.93 -5.17
N SER A 101 -22.92 1.73 -4.75
CA SER A 101 -22.73 2.87 -3.82
C SER A 101 -22.01 2.48 -2.53
N GLU A 102 -22.25 1.25 -2.06
CA GLU A 102 -21.71 0.64 -0.86
C GLU A 102 -20.18 0.52 -0.93
N ALA A 103 -19.58 0.41 -2.12
CA ALA A 103 -18.13 0.43 -2.28
C ALA A 103 -17.55 1.80 -1.90
N MET A 104 -18.22 2.89 -2.28
CA MET A 104 -17.81 4.25 -1.90
C MET A 104 -18.01 4.49 -0.40
N GLU A 105 -19.06 3.93 0.20
CA GLU A 105 -19.28 3.99 1.65
C GLU A 105 -18.19 3.24 2.42
N ALA A 106 -17.87 2.02 2.01
CA ALA A 106 -16.77 1.23 2.55
C ALA A 106 -15.42 1.96 2.42
N PHE A 107 -15.15 2.58 1.27
CA PHE A 107 -13.94 3.37 1.08
C PHE A 107 -13.87 4.55 2.07
N LYS A 108 -14.97 5.32 2.21
CA LYS A 108 -15.05 6.44 3.16
C LYS A 108 -14.88 5.98 4.61
N TYR A 109 -15.41 4.81 4.94
CA TYR A 109 -15.21 4.17 6.24
C TYR A 109 -13.72 3.90 6.49
N PHE A 110 -13.00 3.19 5.60
CA PHE A 110 -11.58 2.90 5.80
C PHE A 110 -10.71 4.15 5.82
N LYS A 111 -11.01 5.12 4.95
CA LYS A 111 -10.32 6.41 4.95
C LYS A 111 -10.47 7.10 6.32
N SER A 112 -11.68 7.14 6.85
CA SER A 112 -11.95 7.71 8.18
C SER A 112 -11.26 6.91 9.28
N LEU A 113 -11.25 5.58 9.17
CA LEU A 113 -10.60 4.69 10.12
C LEU A 113 -9.09 4.95 10.20
N ARG A 114 -8.41 5.04 9.04
CA ARG A 114 -6.99 5.41 8.98
C ARG A 114 -6.75 6.79 9.57
N ASP A 115 -7.47 7.78 9.04
CA ASP A 115 -7.21 9.19 9.33
C ASP A 115 -7.54 9.57 10.76
N LYS A 116 -8.53 8.96 11.40
CA LYS A 116 -9.01 9.39 12.72
C LYS A 116 -8.63 8.47 13.88
N HIS A 117 -8.18 7.25 13.58
CA HIS A 117 -8.01 6.21 14.62
C HIS A 117 -6.73 5.39 14.51
N LEU A 118 -6.16 5.19 13.32
CA LEU A 118 -4.95 4.37 13.17
C LEU A 118 -3.67 5.20 13.06
N VAL A 119 -3.76 6.37 12.42
CA VAL A 119 -2.59 7.24 12.14
C VAL A 119 -2.64 8.55 12.92
N HIS A 120 -3.85 9.07 13.19
CA HIS A 120 -4.05 10.24 14.04
C HIS A 120 -5.05 9.90 15.13
N ASP A 121 -4.80 10.31 16.38
CA ASP A 121 -5.72 10.14 17.51
C ASP A 121 -6.76 11.28 17.56
N GLU A 122 -7.43 11.55 16.43
CA GLU A 122 -8.40 12.67 16.34
C GLU A 122 -9.73 12.38 17.02
N ASN A 123 -10.10 11.10 17.15
CA ASN A 123 -11.30 10.71 17.86
C ASN A 123 -11.08 9.37 18.58
N SER A 124 -11.46 9.32 19.85
CA SER A 124 -11.20 8.19 20.75
C SER A 124 -12.08 6.99 20.41
N TYR A 125 -11.70 6.23 19.37
CA TYR A 125 -12.06 4.80 19.27
C TYR A 125 -11.35 3.97 20.35
N ALA A 126 -10.50 4.62 21.16
CA ALA A 126 -10.02 4.16 22.45
C ALA A 126 -10.46 5.11 23.57
N GLN A 127 -11.12 4.60 24.60
CA GLN A 127 -11.43 5.35 25.83
C GLN A 127 -10.40 5.03 26.90
N SER A 128 -9.94 6.05 27.63
CA SER A 128 -9.20 5.86 28.87
C SER A 128 -9.93 6.57 30.00
N ILE A 129 -10.36 5.82 31.01
CA ILE A 129 -11.15 6.32 32.14
C ILE A 129 -10.34 6.10 33.43
N PRO A 130 -9.83 7.18 34.07
CA PRO A 130 -9.16 7.05 35.36
C PRO A 130 -10.19 6.76 36.46
N GLY A 131 -9.84 5.86 37.37
CA GLY A 131 -10.62 5.49 38.54
C GLY A 131 -9.73 5.42 39.78
N ALA A 132 -10.31 5.76 40.93
CA ALA A 132 -9.64 5.60 42.22
C ALA A 132 -10.12 4.31 42.88
N VAL A 133 -9.19 3.40 43.19
CA VAL A 133 -9.47 2.20 43.98
C VAL A 133 -9.54 2.61 45.44
N LEU A 134 -10.70 2.46 46.06
CA LEU A 134 -10.86 2.66 47.49
C LEU A 134 -10.28 1.45 48.24
N ASN A 135 -9.67 1.70 49.40
CA ASN A 135 -9.38 0.61 50.31
C ASN A 135 -10.61 0.26 51.18
N ASN A 136 -10.49 -0.78 51.97
CA ASN A 136 -11.58 -1.32 52.79
C ASN A 136 -11.81 -0.58 54.12
N GLY A 137 -11.18 0.58 54.33
CA GLY A 137 -11.32 1.37 55.56
C GLY A 137 -10.47 0.91 56.75
N CYS A 138 -9.66 -0.15 56.60
CA CYS A 138 -8.78 -0.65 57.66
C CYS A 138 -7.38 0.03 57.69
N LYS A 139 -7.13 1.00 56.81
CA LYS A 139 -5.83 1.70 56.67
C LYS A 139 -6.00 3.20 56.93
N ASP A 140 -4.89 3.88 57.21
CA ASP A 140 -4.87 5.32 57.53
C ASP A 140 -5.13 6.25 56.32
N TYR A 141 -5.13 5.71 55.10
CA TYR A 141 -5.47 6.42 53.87
C TYR A 141 -6.79 5.88 53.29
N LYS A 142 -7.39 6.53 52.27
CA LYS A 142 -8.66 6.08 51.65
C LYS A 142 -8.48 5.48 50.25
N ILE A 143 -7.50 5.97 49.50
CA ILE A 143 -7.26 5.60 48.11
C ILE A 143 -6.07 4.65 48.06
N GLU A 144 -6.29 3.43 47.55
CA GLU A 144 -5.25 2.43 47.39
C GLU A 144 -4.39 2.71 46.15
N LYS A 145 -5.03 3.04 45.03
CA LYS A 145 -4.35 3.28 43.75
C LYS A 145 -5.24 4.05 42.79
N ILE A 146 -4.61 4.81 41.89
CA ILE A 146 -5.27 5.27 40.67
C ILE A 146 -5.06 4.23 39.58
N VAL A 147 -6.13 3.75 38.99
CA VAL A 147 -6.12 2.85 37.82
C VAL A 147 -6.68 3.59 36.62
N CYS A 148 -6.24 3.21 35.42
CA CYS A 148 -6.84 3.72 34.18
C CYS A 148 -7.39 2.54 33.40
N PHE A 149 -8.71 2.48 33.25
CA PHE A 149 -9.34 1.54 32.34
C PHE A 149 -9.12 2.05 30.92
N SER A 150 -8.56 1.21 30.04
CA SER A 150 -8.42 1.55 28.63
C SER A 150 -9.09 0.48 27.77
N ALA A 151 -9.96 0.90 26.86
CA ALA A 151 -10.66 0.01 25.93
C ALA A 151 -10.68 0.61 24.53
N ALA A 152 -10.56 -0.24 23.51
CA ALA A 152 -10.64 0.16 22.10
C ALA A 152 -11.72 -0.65 21.37
N SER A 153 -12.38 -0.03 20.40
CA SER A 153 -13.33 -0.73 19.53
C SER A 153 -12.61 -1.73 18.62
N VAL A 154 -13.23 -2.90 18.43
CA VAL A 154 -12.76 -3.91 17.46
C VAL A 154 -13.13 -3.44 16.06
N THR A 155 -12.15 -3.36 15.18
CA THR A 155 -12.35 -2.93 13.77
C THR A 155 -12.08 -4.05 12.78
N LEU A 156 -11.32 -5.07 13.20
CA LEU A 156 -11.19 -6.33 12.49
C LEU A 156 -12.39 -7.22 12.82
N GLU A 157 -13.43 -7.10 12.01
CA GLU A 157 -14.60 -7.99 12.00
C GLU A 157 -14.89 -8.48 10.56
N GLN A 158 -15.70 -9.53 10.42
CA GLN A 158 -15.94 -10.18 9.12
C GLN A 158 -16.43 -9.22 8.03
N GLY A 159 -17.35 -8.31 8.37
CA GLY A 159 -17.88 -7.33 7.42
C GLY A 159 -16.81 -6.35 6.94
N SER A 160 -16.05 -5.79 7.88
CA SER A 160 -14.93 -4.89 7.57
C SER A 160 -13.82 -5.61 6.78
N TYR A 161 -13.47 -6.83 7.17
CA TYR A 161 -12.52 -7.66 6.42
C TYR A 161 -12.95 -7.85 4.96
N GLY A 162 -14.19 -8.30 4.75
CA GLY A 162 -14.73 -8.56 3.42
C GLY A 162 -14.76 -7.30 2.54
N ASN A 163 -15.21 -6.18 3.11
CA ASN A 163 -15.25 -4.90 2.41
C ASN A 163 -13.85 -4.42 1.99
N LEU A 164 -12.85 -4.54 2.87
CA LEU A 164 -11.48 -4.15 2.52
C LEU A 164 -10.90 -5.05 1.42
N LYS A 165 -11.14 -6.37 1.51
CA LYS A 165 -10.70 -7.33 0.50
C LYS A 165 -11.29 -7.03 -0.88
N LEU A 166 -12.58 -6.71 -0.96
CA LEU A 166 -13.24 -6.32 -2.21
C LEU A 166 -12.67 -5.02 -2.77
N LEU A 167 -12.44 -4.01 -1.93
CA LEU A 167 -11.84 -2.74 -2.37
C LEU A 167 -10.41 -2.91 -2.88
N ILE A 168 -9.58 -3.70 -2.19
CA ILE A 168 -8.22 -4.02 -2.63
C ILE A 168 -8.26 -4.77 -3.97
N GLY A 169 -9.09 -5.80 -4.08
CA GLY A 169 -9.24 -6.58 -5.32
C GLY A 169 -9.68 -5.71 -6.49
N ARG A 170 -10.64 -4.80 -6.29
CA ARG A 170 -11.11 -3.89 -7.34
C ARG A 170 -10.03 -2.90 -7.78
N ALA A 171 -9.30 -2.32 -6.81
CA ALA A 171 -8.19 -1.42 -7.09
C ALA A 171 -7.06 -2.14 -7.83
N LEU A 172 -6.73 -3.36 -7.42
CA LEU A 172 -5.70 -4.18 -8.05
C LEU A 172 -6.07 -4.50 -9.50
N LEU A 173 -7.33 -4.91 -9.75
CA LEU A 173 -7.84 -5.15 -11.10
C LEU A 173 -7.70 -3.91 -11.98
N TRP A 174 -8.12 -2.75 -11.49
CA TRP A 174 -8.01 -1.49 -12.24
C TRP A 174 -6.55 -1.13 -12.54
N VAL A 175 -5.66 -1.23 -11.55
CA VAL A 175 -4.22 -0.92 -11.72
C VAL A 175 -3.58 -1.85 -12.75
N ILE A 176 -3.92 -3.14 -12.73
CA ILE A 176 -3.39 -4.11 -13.71
C ILE A 176 -3.89 -3.78 -15.11
N GLN A 177 -5.18 -3.49 -15.28
CA GLN A 177 -5.74 -3.13 -16.58
C GLN A 177 -5.09 -1.87 -17.18
N GLU A 178 -4.93 -0.82 -16.37
CA GLU A 178 -4.27 0.42 -16.80
C GLU A 178 -2.79 0.21 -17.11
N PHE A 179 -2.11 -0.64 -16.32
CA PHE A 179 -0.71 -0.98 -16.54
C PHE A 179 -0.53 -1.70 -17.88
N ASP A 180 -1.31 -2.75 -18.10
CA ASP A 180 -1.22 -3.58 -19.30
C ASP A 180 -1.54 -2.75 -20.55
N GLN A 181 -2.60 -1.94 -20.53
CA GLN A 181 -2.97 -1.04 -21.64
C GLN A 181 -1.86 -0.03 -21.97
N LEU A 182 -1.20 0.51 -20.94
CA LEU A 182 -0.12 1.48 -21.14
C LEU A 182 1.16 0.82 -21.65
N CYS A 183 1.46 -0.40 -21.21
CA CYS A 183 2.55 -1.21 -21.74
C CYS A 183 2.32 -1.57 -23.21
N GLU A 184 1.11 -1.95 -23.60
CA GLU A 184 0.75 -2.18 -25.01
C GLU A 184 0.99 -0.92 -25.84
N SER A 185 0.46 0.23 -25.38
CA SER A 185 0.62 1.52 -26.08
C SER A 185 2.10 1.93 -26.21
N LEU A 186 2.89 1.76 -25.15
CA LEU A 186 4.33 2.04 -25.19
C LEU A 186 5.09 1.08 -26.12
N THR A 187 4.67 -0.18 -26.18
CA THR A 187 5.28 -1.16 -27.09
C THR A 187 5.00 -0.76 -28.53
N GLU A 188 3.76 -0.42 -28.87
CA GLU A 188 3.40 0.08 -30.20
C GLU A 188 4.16 1.35 -30.59
N GLU A 189 4.40 2.26 -29.65
CA GLU A 189 5.21 3.47 -29.86
C GLU A 189 6.67 3.13 -30.16
N LEU A 190 7.29 2.25 -29.37
CA LEU A 190 8.71 1.87 -29.51
C LEU A 190 8.97 1.06 -30.78
N GLU A 191 8.04 0.22 -31.21
CA GLU A 191 8.15 -0.56 -32.45
C GLU A 191 8.12 0.32 -33.73
N LYS A 192 7.75 1.61 -33.61
CA LYS A 192 7.88 2.58 -34.71
C LYS A 192 9.32 3.04 -34.92
N GLU A 193 10.18 2.88 -33.91
CA GLU A 193 11.60 3.26 -33.98
C GLU A 193 12.43 2.15 -34.62
N THR A 194 13.52 2.54 -35.29
CA THR A 194 14.45 1.56 -35.84
C THR A 194 15.24 0.88 -34.72
N TYR A 195 15.65 -0.37 -34.97
CA TYR A 195 16.49 -1.11 -34.02
C TYR A 195 17.78 -0.36 -33.64
N ALA A 196 18.39 0.36 -34.60
CA ALA A 196 19.58 1.16 -34.35
C ALA A 196 19.32 2.33 -33.39
N GLU A 197 18.17 2.99 -33.50
CA GLU A 197 17.75 4.06 -32.59
C GLU A 197 17.49 3.51 -31.18
N LEU A 198 16.75 2.41 -31.07
CA LEU A 198 16.52 1.73 -29.78
C LEU A 198 17.84 1.31 -29.13
N MET A 199 18.75 0.72 -29.88
CA MET A 199 20.07 0.31 -29.38
C MET A 199 20.95 1.49 -28.94
N ALA A 200 20.77 2.68 -29.51
CA ALA A 200 21.50 3.87 -29.13
C ALA A 200 20.98 4.53 -27.84
N ARG A 201 19.79 4.14 -27.34
CA ARG A 201 19.23 4.68 -26.09
C ARG A 201 20.09 4.36 -24.88
N ALA A 202 19.96 5.19 -23.85
CA ALA A 202 20.62 4.97 -22.57
C ALA A 202 20.16 3.66 -21.93
N ASP A 203 21.07 2.98 -21.24
CA ASP A 203 20.73 1.79 -20.45
C ASP A 203 19.80 2.16 -19.29
N MET A 204 18.92 1.22 -18.97
CA MET A 204 18.20 1.28 -17.71
C MET A 204 19.21 1.14 -16.57
N THR A 205 19.23 2.10 -15.64
CA THR A 205 20.12 2.09 -14.48
C THR A 205 19.32 2.17 -13.19
N TYR A 206 19.82 1.54 -12.14
CA TYR A 206 19.24 1.59 -10.81
C TYR A 206 20.24 2.19 -9.83
N LYS A 207 19.82 3.22 -9.10
CA LYS A 207 20.58 3.79 -7.99
C LYS A 207 19.89 3.43 -6.68
N VAL A 208 20.56 2.65 -5.84
CA VAL A 208 20.11 2.37 -4.48
C VAL A 208 20.01 3.69 -3.71
N PRO A 209 18.86 4.03 -3.10
CA PRO A 209 18.75 5.22 -2.27
C PRO A 209 19.70 5.15 -1.06
N THR A 210 20.32 6.27 -0.74
CA THR A 210 21.20 6.45 0.42
C THR A 210 20.45 7.14 1.57
N LEU A 211 21.00 7.08 2.80
CA LEU A 211 20.39 7.73 3.97
C LEU A 211 20.19 9.25 3.76
N ASP A 212 21.12 9.91 3.07
CA ASP A 212 21.06 11.36 2.78
C ASP A 212 19.95 11.74 1.79
N GLU A 213 19.35 10.76 1.11
CA GLU A 213 18.25 10.95 0.17
C GLU A 213 16.88 10.77 0.84
N LEU A 214 16.81 10.37 2.12
CA LEU A 214 15.55 10.15 2.84
C LEU A 214 14.64 11.39 2.86
N HIS A 215 15.24 12.59 2.90
CA HIS A 215 14.52 13.86 2.93
C HIS A 215 14.35 14.50 1.54
N LYS A 216 14.77 13.83 0.47
CA LYS A 216 14.76 14.37 -0.89
C LYS A 216 13.71 13.65 -1.75
N ASN A 217 13.06 14.42 -2.63
CA ASN A 217 12.29 13.81 -3.71
C ASN A 217 13.27 13.28 -4.77
N ARG A 218 12.96 12.12 -5.34
CA ARG A 218 13.83 11.42 -6.31
C ARG A 218 13.29 11.45 -7.75
N ARG A 219 12.29 12.31 -8.01
CA ARG A 219 11.76 12.61 -9.35
C ARG A 219 12.37 13.89 -9.87
#